data_AF-A0ABD5X4X5-F1
#
_entry.id   AF-A0ABD5X4X5-F1
#
_cell.length_a   1.000
_cell.length_b   1.000
_cell.length_c   1.000
_cell.angle_alpha   90.00
_cell.angle_beta   90.00
_cell.angle_gamma   90.00
#
_symmetry.space_group_name_H-M   'P 1'
#
loop_
_entity.id
_entity.type
_entity.pdbx_description
1 polymer ?
#
loop_
_entity_poly.entity_id
_entity_poly.type
_entity_poly.pdbx_seq_one_letter_code
_entity_poly.pdbx_strand_id
1 'polypeptide(L)'
;MKADADTRRLVIAFSALLILAPLAGCGAAIEATGLDSGPTVSDVRLEEYENRPILAFNYTVDDYSDALLEGPSGQVIQEAKLEPDQEIAAFSLTDPRPGNYTVILQQGGETQSKTTVSYEGSSAEVTSTEATWSGNTLQRVSVTVTNGGDLPVQISEAVVSARDSEMQSSPYAWVMPGETQTFSVTPSFGEVSIDSAGEVRGAVTLSTSADDLSGSFTKTFEGPDLAITNVEPVWDGGSLQSARVTVENQGDLTAKAWAGIQKGDEVLASTYNESISPGQSVEYEITHYSGTVYEPDTSGEIQLQAIVNSPSGFTTQEFTQQVASASLNIDSFTPVWENGQLVSATFTVSNEGDVATDFSVSLMVNGQEVQEGSTSQSLAGGATEEYELTDGTWGTSSALFTTDGGEETVKLELTGAGDPVTASSSREFTGPDARLNSVDVTAYGNYNSDTSDLSSLTLEVQNTGDSVLVYDSVEYEIDGVSATESLSFDAEIDPGASKTEYLYPDLTVTPGDHELTIKFIHDGEVIDTETASVTISG
;
A
#
# COMPACT_ATOMS: atom_id res chain seq x y z
N MET A 1 35.11 -16.30 59.84
CA MET A 1 35.33 -15.27 58.80
C MET A 1 35.19 -13.93 59.48
N LYS A 2 36.31 -13.23 59.66
CA LYS A 2 36.38 -11.93 60.33
C LYS A 2 35.85 -10.86 59.37
N ALA A 3 34.88 -10.08 59.84
CA ALA A 3 34.44 -8.85 59.20
C ALA A 3 35.52 -7.78 59.38
N ASP A 4 35.96 -7.20 58.27
CA ASP A 4 36.84 -6.04 58.23
C ASP A 4 35.94 -4.80 58.13
N ALA A 5 35.87 -4.03 59.21
CA ALA A 5 35.14 -2.77 59.27
C ALA A 5 36.13 -1.64 58.98
N ASP A 6 36.27 -1.32 57.70
CA ASP A 6 37.10 -0.21 57.22
C ASP A 6 36.39 1.12 57.53
N THR A 7 36.73 1.71 58.67
CA THR A 7 36.24 3.03 59.10
C THR A 7 37.02 4.10 58.34
N ARG A 8 36.53 4.49 57.16
CA ARG A 8 37.07 5.64 56.42
C ARG A 8 36.72 6.93 57.16
N ARG A 9 37.71 7.53 57.81
CA ARG A 9 37.67 8.92 58.27
C ARG A 9 37.65 9.83 57.04
N LEU A 10 36.53 10.50 56.82
CA LEU A 10 36.43 11.61 55.87
C LEU A 10 37.03 12.85 56.56
N VAL A 11 38.28 13.18 56.23
CA VAL A 11 38.88 14.48 56.58
C VAL A 11 38.46 15.45 55.48
N ILE A 12 37.45 16.27 55.74
CA ILE A 12 37.08 17.37 54.85
C ILE A 12 38.10 18.48 55.08
N ALA A 13 39.07 18.61 54.17
CA ALA A 13 39.92 19.79 54.12
C ALA A 13 39.12 20.92 53.48
N PHE A 14 38.65 21.88 54.30
CA PHE A 14 38.10 23.15 53.82
C PHE A 14 39.22 23.93 53.12
N SER A 15 39.35 23.76 51.80
CA SER A 15 40.10 24.70 50.96
C SER A 15 39.16 25.83 50.60
N ALA A 16 39.19 26.90 51.39
CA ALA A 16 38.37 28.08 51.21
C ALA A 16 38.65 28.75 49.85
N LEU A 17 37.64 28.73 48.97
CA LEU A 17 37.45 29.78 47.96
C LEU A 17 35.97 30.19 47.98
N LEU A 18 35.55 30.83 49.07
CA LEU A 18 34.26 31.48 49.18
C LEU A 18 34.42 32.95 48.77
N ILE A 19 33.68 33.35 47.74
CA ILE A 19 33.58 34.74 47.28
C ILE A 19 32.76 35.50 48.32
N LEU A 20 33.43 36.27 49.18
CA LEU A 20 32.79 37.21 50.10
C LEU A 20 32.09 38.33 49.32
N ALA A 21 30.78 38.47 49.50
CA ALA A 21 30.08 39.73 49.28
C ALA A 21 30.36 40.66 50.48
N PRO A 22 30.85 41.90 50.29
CA PRO A 22 31.20 42.77 51.40
C PRO A 22 29.95 43.44 51.96
N LEU A 23 29.42 42.94 53.08
CA LEU A 23 28.54 43.74 53.94
C LEU A 23 29.40 44.67 54.78
N ALA A 24 29.60 45.88 54.28
CA ALA A 24 30.14 47.00 55.03
C ALA A 24 29.15 47.43 56.12
N GLY A 25 29.59 47.43 57.39
CA GLY A 25 28.77 47.93 58.49
C GLY A 25 29.48 47.96 59.85
N CYS A 26 30.17 49.07 60.12
CA CYS A 26 30.65 49.55 61.42
C CYS A 26 31.70 48.72 62.18
N GLY A 27 32.96 49.02 61.88
CA GLY A 27 34.05 48.90 62.85
C GLY A 27 33.88 49.92 63.98
N ALA A 28 33.83 49.42 65.21
CA ALA A 28 34.29 50.15 66.39
C ALA A 28 35.49 49.38 66.94
N ALA A 29 36.67 49.96 66.75
CA ALA A 29 37.92 49.50 67.34
C ALA A 29 37.83 49.58 68.87
N ILE A 30 38.05 48.46 69.54
CA ILE A 30 38.41 48.41 70.96
C ILE A 30 39.80 47.75 71.03
N GLU A 31 40.82 48.59 71.24
CA GLU A 31 42.15 48.13 71.65
C GLU A 31 42.15 47.79 73.14
N ALA A 32 42.70 46.60 73.43
CA ALA A 32 43.60 46.30 74.55
C ALA A 32 43.14 46.62 75.99
N THR A 33 42.44 45.64 76.59
CA THR A 33 42.85 45.14 77.91
C THR A 33 43.06 43.63 77.79
N GLY A 34 44.29 43.16 78.04
CA GLY A 34 44.62 41.74 78.09
C GLY A 34 43.85 41.01 79.17
N LEU A 35 42.70 40.47 78.78
CA LEU A 35 41.99 39.40 79.46
C LEU A 35 42.02 38.23 78.50
N ASP A 36 42.44 37.06 78.98
CA ASP A 36 42.25 35.76 78.31
C ASP A 36 40.83 35.70 77.76
N SER A 37 40.62 36.05 76.50
CA SER A 37 39.39 35.71 75.80
C SER A 37 39.57 34.26 75.38
N GLY A 38 39.38 33.36 76.36
CA GLY A 38 39.39 31.93 76.11
C GLY A 38 38.42 31.57 74.98
N PRO A 39 38.45 30.32 74.49
CA PRO A 39 37.74 29.92 73.29
C PRO A 39 36.31 30.43 73.22
N THR A 40 35.87 30.92 72.06
CA THR A 40 34.50 31.41 71.86
C THR A 40 33.85 30.75 70.67
N VAL A 41 32.56 30.44 70.77
CA VAL A 41 31.69 30.05 69.65
C VAL A 41 30.56 31.05 69.51
N SER A 42 30.30 31.51 68.29
CA SER A 42 29.23 32.47 67.99
C SER A 42 28.62 32.23 66.60
N ASP A 43 27.50 32.91 66.32
CA ASP A 43 26.86 32.92 64.99
C ASP A 43 26.59 31.51 64.41
N VAL A 44 26.01 30.65 65.26
CA VAL A 44 25.58 29.31 64.85
C VAL A 44 24.38 29.45 63.93
N ARG A 45 24.52 29.04 62.66
CA ARG A 45 23.50 29.23 61.61
C ARG A 45 23.47 28.06 60.63
N LEU A 46 22.32 27.86 60.00
CA LEU A 46 22.17 26.87 58.94
C LEU A 46 22.65 27.45 57.60
N GLU A 47 23.42 26.65 56.88
CA GLU A 47 23.86 26.97 55.52
C GLU A 47 23.78 25.71 54.65
N GLU A 48 23.89 25.89 53.34
CA GLU A 48 24.03 24.81 52.38
C GLU A 48 25.47 24.77 51.87
N TYR A 49 26.07 23.58 51.86
CA TYR A 49 27.38 23.34 51.26
C TYR A 49 27.33 22.05 50.45
N GLU A 50 27.67 22.12 49.16
CA GLU A 50 27.65 20.98 48.23
C GLU A 50 26.30 20.22 48.25
N ASN A 51 25.18 20.95 48.21
CA ASN A 51 23.81 20.41 48.27
C ASN A 51 23.50 19.60 49.53
N ARG A 52 24.13 19.96 50.65
CA ARG A 52 23.88 19.35 51.97
C ARG A 52 23.71 20.45 53.01
N PRO A 53 22.76 20.28 53.93
CA PRO A 53 22.64 21.20 55.04
C PRO A 53 23.83 21.04 55.98
N ILE A 54 24.38 22.17 56.38
CA ILE A 54 25.43 22.27 57.39
C ILE A 54 25.00 23.25 58.48
N LEU A 55 25.50 23.04 59.68
CA LEU A 55 25.42 23.98 60.79
C LEU A 55 26.79 24.68 60.92
N ALA A 56 26.90 25.87 60.36
CA ALA A 56 28.10 26.69 60.39
C ALA A 56 28.14 27.53 61.68
N PHE A 57 29.34 27.79 62.18
CA PHE A 57 29.55 28.65 63.34
C PHE A 57 30.92 29.34 63.27
N ASN A 58 30.99 30.53 63.83
CA ASN A 58 32.24 31.27 63.98
C ASN A 58 32.90 30.86 65.29
N TYR A 59 34.24 30.74 65.30
CA TYR A 59 34.99 30.40 66.49
C TYR A 59 36.30 31.17 66.64
N THR A 60 36.84 31.14 67.85
CA THR A 60 38.21 31.60 68.15
C THR A 60 38.81 30.65 69.16
N VAL A 61 40.00 30.14 68.89
CA VAL A 61 40.75 29.22 69.76
C VAL A 61 42.23 29.58 69.70
N ASP A 62 42.94 29.52 70.84
CA ASP A 62 44.38 29.86 70.91
C ASP A 62 45.30 28.66 70.60
N ASP A 63 44.74 27.45 70.57
CA ASP A 63 45.41 26.19 70.22
C ASP A 63 44.37 25.22 69.63
N TYR A 64 44.83 24.09 69.09
CA TYR A 64 43.96 23.02 68.60
C TYR A 64 42.90 22.62 69.64
N SER A 65 41.65 22.64 69.22
CA SER A 65 40.50 22.37 70.08
C SER A 65 39.53 21.41 69.39
N ASP A 66 38.69 20.73 70.16
CA ASP A 66 37.64 19.87 69.63
C ASP A 66 36.31 20.63 69.67
N ALA A 67 35.59 20.65 68.56
CA ALA A 67 34.21 21.11 68.49
C ALA A 67 33.29 19.89 68.51
N LEU A 68 32.30 19.90 69.40
CA LEU A 68 31.26 18.88 69.50
C LEU A 68 29.91 19.49 69.12
N LEU A 69 29.13 18.77 68.32
CA LEU A 69 27.73 19.08 68.09
C LEU A 69 26.86 18.16 68.92
N GLU A 70 26.16 18.70 69.92
CA GLU A 70 25.08 18.01 70.61
C GLU A 70 23.76 18.26 69.89
N GLY A 71 23.05 17.18 69.55
CA GLY A 71 21.72 17.25 68.94
C GLY A 71 20.59 17.42 69.97
N PRO A 72 19.32 17.44 69.51
CA PRO A 72 18.14 17.64 70.38
C PRO A 72 17.97 16.64 71.53
N SER A 73 18.56 15.44 71.42
CA SER A 73 18.56 14.43 72.49
C SER A 73 19.61 14.67 73.59
N GLY A 74 20.46 15.70 73.45
CA GLY A 74 21.61 15.96 74.31
C GLY A 74 22.80 15.04 74.06
N GLN A 75 22.76 14.22 73.02
CA GLN A 75 23.89 13.38 72.63
C GLN A 75 24.79 14.11 71.63
N VAL A 76 26.10 13.92 71.76
CA VAL A 76 27.07 14.35 70.74
C VAL A 76 26.84 13.52 69.47
N ILE A 77 26.46 14.19 68.39
CA ILE A 77 26.18 13.59 67.09
C ILE A 77 27.34 13.74 66.11
N GLN A 78 28.20 14.75 66.27
CA GLN A 78 29.43 14.94 65.49
C GLN A 78 30.53 15.61 66.33
N GLU A 79 31.77 15.39 65.90
CA GLU A 79 32.99 15.96 66.47
C GLU A 79 33.90 16.41 65.32
N ALA A 80 34.51 17.58 65.47
CA ALA A 80 35.45 18.16 64.51
C ALA A 80 36.65 18.75 65.24
N LYS A 81 37.83 18.72 64.60
CA LYS A 81 39.02 19.42 65.12
C LYS A 81 39.07 20.83 64.57
N LEU A 82 39.32 21.79 65.44
CA LEU A 82 39.49 23.20 65.13
C LEU A 82 40.96 23.57 65.13
N GLU A 83 41.35 24.42 64.18
CA GLU A 83 42.70 24.95 64.05
C GLU A 83 42.70 26.43 64.45
N PRO A 84 43.75 26.92 65.13
CA PRO A 84 43.78 28.30 65.64
C PRO A 84 43.87 29.38 64.54
N ASP A 85 44.16 29.01 63.30
CA ASP A 85 44.27 29.92 62.14
C ASP A 85 43.00 29.99 61.27
N GLN A 86 41.91 29.38 61.73
CA GLN A 86 40.61 29.41 61.07
C GLN A 86 39.55 30.08 61.96
N GLU A 87 38.54 30.66 61.32
CA GLU A 87 37.50 31.44 62.01
C GLU A 87 36.10 30.81 61.90
N ILE A 88 35.92 29.85 60.99
CA ILE A 88 34.63 29.23 60.66
C ILE A 88 34.79 27.72 60.61
N ALA A 89 33.88 27.01 61.25
CA ALA A 89 33.74 25.56 61.13
C ALA A 89 32.26 25.21 60.90
N ALA A 90 32.02 23.97 60.45
CA ALA A 90 30.68 23.49 60.19
C ALA A 90 30.52 22.01 60.47
N PHE A 91 29.31 21.62 60.85
CA PHE A 91 28.89 20.22 60.97
C PHE A 91 27.87 19.87 59.89
N SER A 92 27.93 18.67 59.32
CA SER A 92 26.90 18.23 58.37
C SER A 92 25.64 17.81 59.11
N LEU A 93 24.46 18.19 58.64
CA LEU A 93 23.21 17.75 59.26
C LEU A 93 22.59 16.60 58.44
N THR A 94 22.86 15.36 58.85
CA THR A 94 22.36 14.18 58.13
C THR A 94 20.92 13.81 58.47
N ASP A 95 20.45 14.17 59.67
CA ASP A 95 19.10 13.89 60.18
C ASP A 95 18.65 15.07 61.06
N PRO A 96 18.26 16.21 60.45
CA PRO A 96 17.80 17.38 61.18
C PRO A 96 16.48 17.08 61.88
N ARG A 97 16.42 17.33 63.20
CA ARG A 97 15.26 17.10 64.05
C ARG A 97 14.95 18.36 64.84
N PRO A 98 13.67 18.68 65.11
CA PRO A 98 13.32 19.84 65.91
C PRO A 98 13.91 19.75 67.32
N GLY A 99 14.30 20.89 67.88
CA GLY A 99 14.84 21.02 69.23
C GLY A 99 16.13 21.83 69.29
N ASN A 100 16.88 21.64 70.38
CA ASN A 100 18.09 22.43 70.67
C ASN A 100 19.34 21.75 70.14
N TYR A 101 20.12 22.48 69.35
CA TYR A 101 21.46 22.09 68.94
C TYR A 101 22.48 22.92 69.70
N THR A 102 23.45 22.26 70.33
CA THR A 102 24.50 22.95 71.09
C THR A 102 25.86 22.66 70.47
N VAL A 103 26.56 23.71 70.06
CA VAL A 103 27.97 23.62 69.67
C VAL A 103 28.81 23.84 70.92
N ILE A 104 29.70 22.92 71.23
CA ILE A 104 30.58 22.94 72.41
C ILE A 104 32.03 22.95 71.94
N LEU A 105 32.83 23.88 72.44
CA LEU A 105 34.28 23.88 72.24
C LEU A 105 34.95 23.28 73.47
N GLN A 106 35.79 22.27 73.26
CA GLN A 106 36.59 21.63 74.28
C GLN A 106 38.08 21.82 74.00
N GLN A 107 38.84 22.12 75.05
CA GLN A 107 40.30 22.19 75.00
C GLN A 107 40.86 21.40 76.17
N GLY A 108 41.74 20.44 75.89
CA GLY A 108 42.24 19.51 76.92
C GLY A 108 41.18 18.63 77.58
N GLY A 109 40.01 18.45 76.93
CA GLY A 109 38.87 17.69 77.45
C GLY A 109 37.92 18.47 78.37
N GLU A 110 38.18 19.76 78.61
CA GLU A 110 37.30 20.65 79.37
C GLU A 110 36.50 21.55 78.43
N THR A 111 35.20 21.70 78.69
CA THR A 111 34.33 22.63 77.95
C THR A 111 34.74 24.07 78.24
N GLN A 112 35.18 24.76 77.19
CA GLN A 112 35.60 26.16 77.25
C GLN A 112 34.47 27.12 76.88
N SER A 113 33.66 26.74 75.88
CA SER A 113 32.53 27.55 75.41
C SER A 113 31.41 26.70 74.85
N LYS A 114 30.20 27.23 74.87
CA LYS A 114 29.04 26.60 74.25
C LYS A 114 28.03 27.63 73.77
N THR A 115 27.41 27.35 72.64
CA THR A 115 26.30 28.14 72.10
C THR A 115 25.18 27.19 71.69
N THR A 116 23.96 27.50 72.10
CA THR A 116 22.76 26.71 71.80
C THR A 116 21.85 27.51 70.86
N VAL A 117 21.40 26.86 69.79
CA VAL A 117 20.35 27.36 68.89
C VAL A 117 19.15 26.41 68.98
N SER A 118 17.94 26.96 68.88
CA SER A 118 16.69 26.19 68.94
C SER A 118 16.02 26.26 67.58
N TYR A 119 15.53 25.11 67.10
CA TYR A 119 14.77 25.02 65.86
C TYR A 119 13.42 24.35 66.11
N GLU A 120 12.36 24.91 65.54
CA GLU A 120 10.99 24.40 65.60
C GLU A 120 10.75 23.20 64.68
N GLY A 121 11.51 23.09 63.59
CA GLY A 121 11.41 22.01 62.62
C GLY A 121 11.24 22.49 61.17
N SER A 122 11.23 21.55 60.24
CA SER A 122 10.82 21.82 58.86
C SER A 122 9.31 21.98 58.77
N SER A 123 8.84 22.87 57.89
CA SER A 123 7.41 23.06 57.59
C SER A 123 7.25 23.08 56.07
N ALA A 124 7.33 21.88 55.48
CA ALA A 124 7.34 21.72 54.04
C ALA A 124 5.93 21.49 53.49
N GLU A 125 5.63 22.07 52.33
CA GLU A 125 4.38 21.85 51.61
C GLU A 125 4.61 21.79 50.09
N VAL A 126 3.77 21.00 49.40
CA VAL A 126 3.74 21.01 47.93
C VAL A 126 2.88 22.19 47.48
N THR A 127 3.50 23.08 46.71
CA THR A 127 2.86 24.32 46.23
C THR A 127 2.36 24.22 44.80
N SER A 128 2.99 23.37 43.97
CA SER A 128 2.57 23.11 42.59
C SER A 128 2.98 21.72 42.14
N THR A 129 2.14 21.12 41.31
CA THR A 129 2.39 19.84 40.64
C THR A 129 1.95 19.96 39.17
N GLU A 130 2.89 19.74 38.25
CA GLU A 130 2.65 19.85 36.81
C GLU A 130 3.06 18.57 36.09
N ALA A 131 2.14 17.97 35.34
CA ALA A 131 2.37 16.74 34.58
C ALA A 131 2.62 17.04 33.10
N THR A 132 3.70 16.47 32.56
CA THR A 132 4.06 16.54 31.14
C THR A 132 3.81 15.18 30.48
N TRP A 133 3.08 15.18 29.38
CA TRP A 133 2.65 14.00 28.64
C TRP A 133 3.20 14.01 27.21
N SER A 134 3.47 12.82 26.66
CA SER A 134 3.70 12.62 25.23
C SER A 134 2.65 11.65 24.73
N GLY A 135 1.66 12.17 24.00
CA GLY A 135 0.43 11.42 23.71
C GLY A 135 -0.27 10.99 25.01
N ASN A 136 -0.49 9.67 25.13
CA ASN A 136 -1.13 9.04 26.28
C ASN A 136 -0.16 8.59 27.38
N THR A 137 1.15 8.80 27.24
CA THR A 137 2.16 8.38 28.23
C THR A 137 2.71 9.57 29.04
N LEU A 138 2.74 9.43 30.36
CA LEU A 138 3.30 10.42 31.28
C LEU A 138 4.83 10.40 31.21
N GLN A 139 5.42 11.53 30.85
CA GLN A 139 6.88 11.65 30.69
C GLN A 139 7.55 12.18 31.95
N ARG A 140 6.89 13.10 32.65
CA ARG A 140 7.46 13.81 33.79
C ARG A 140 6.36 14.40 34.67
N VAL A 141 6.60 14.43 35.98
CA VAL A 141 5.86 15.29 36.91
C VAL A 141 6.85 16.23 37.58
N SER A 142 6.66 17.54 37.40
CA SER A 142 7.40 18.58 38.11
C SER A 142 6.66 18.91 39.40
N VAL A 143 7.35 18.82 40.53
CA VAL A 143 6.77 19.11 41.84
C VAL A 143 7.57 20.22 42.51
N THR A 144 6.87 21.23 43.01
CA THR A 144 7.49 22.38 43.68
C THR A 144 7.16 22.35 45.16
N VAL A 145 8.21 22.24 45.99
CA VAL A 145 8.11 22.19 47.46
C VAL A 145 8.67 23.47 48.05
N THR A 146 7.95 24.04 49.00
CA THR A 146 8.41 25.19 49.79
C THR A 146 8.58 24.75 51.24
N ASN A 147 9.69 25.13 51.87
CA ASN A 147 9.93 24.87 53.28
C ASN A 147 9.84 26.17 54.09
N GLY A 148 8.71 26.40 54.74
CA GLY A 148 8.50 27.56 55.61
C GLY A 148 9.06 27.40 57.03
N GLY A 149 9.67 26.25 57.34
CA GLY A 149 10.26 25.96 58.64
C GLY A 149 11.67 26.54 58.81
N ASP A 150 12.27 26.27 59.97
CA ASP A 150 13.62 26.72 60.32
C ASP A 150 14.66 25.58 60.30
N LEU A 151 14.27 24.35 59.95
CA LEU A 151 15.18 23.25 59.59
C LEU A 151 15.01 22.83 58.12
N PRO A 152 16.09 22.37 57.48
CA PRO A 152 16.03 21.79 56.15
C PRO A 152 15.24 20.48 56.16
N VAL A 153 14.60 20.16 55.03
CA VAL A 153 13.87 18.90 54.82
C VAL A 153 14.52 18.12 53.68
N GLN A 154 14.70 16.81 53.87
CA GLN A 154 15.19 15.93 52.81
C GLN A 154 14.00 15.28 52.11
N ILE A 155 14.01 15.25 50.77
CA ILE A 155 13.09 14.47 49.96
C ILE A 155 13.83 13.20 49.52
N SER A 156 13.46 12.06 50.08
CA SER A 156 14.12 10.78 49.80
C SER A 156 13.48 10.03 48.63
N GLU A 157 12.17 10.17 48.46
CA GLU A 157 11.38 9.40 47.51
C GLU A 157 10.21 10.20 46.98
N ALA A 158 9.86 9.97 45.71
CA ALA A 158 8.69 10.50 45.07
C ALA A 158 7.96 9.36 44.33
N VAL A 159 6.69 9.15 44.69
CA VAL A 159 5.80 8.18 44.06
C VAL A 159 4.72 8.95 43.33
N VAL A 160 4.58 8.70 42.02
CA VAL A 160 3.51 9.25 41.20
C VAL A 160 2.58 8.14 40.80
N SER A 161 1.29 8.31 41.07
CA SER A 161 0.24 7.39 40.64
C SER A 161 -0.79 8.12 39.79
N ALA A 162 -1.26 7.44 38.74
CA ALA A 162 -2.44 7.87 37.99
C ALA A 162 -3.19 6.62 37.51
N ARG A 163 -4.48 6.54 37.84
CA ARG A 163 -5.28 5.30 37.71
C ARG A 163 -4.59 4.12 38.41
N ASP A 164 -4.40 3.01 37.70
CA ASP A 164 -3.81 1.77 38.20
C ASP A 164 -2.31 1.66 37.89
N SER A 165 -1.68 2.77 37.47
CA SER A 165 -0.26 2.82 37.13
C SER A 165 0.50 3.74 38.09
N GLU A 166 1.75 3.36 38.35
CA GLU A 166 2.64 4.06 39.26
C GLU A 166 4.04 4.17 38.66
N MET A 167 4.72 5.28 38.94
CA MET A 167 6.15 5.43 38.73
C MET A 167 6.81 6.02 39.97
N GLN A 168 8.05 5.62 40.23
CA GLN A 168 8.81 6.03 41.41
C GLN A 168 10.15 6.66 41.03
N SER A 169 10.59 7.63 41.81
CA SER A 169 11.92 8.24 41.73
C SER A 169 12.48 8.53 43.11
N SER A 170 13.80 8.60 43.23
CA SER A 170 14.50 8.92 44.48
C SER A 170 15.36 10.17 44.27
N PRO A 171 14.78 11.38 44.38
CA PRO A 171 15.48 12.62 44.04
C PRO A 171 16.65 12.93 45.00
N TYR A 172 16.58 12.49 46.26
CA TYR A 172 17.58 12.76 47.31
C TYR A 172 17.98 14.24 47.39
N ALA A 173 16.99 15.13 47.42
CA ALA A 173 17.17 16.59 47.41
C ALA A 173 16.89 17.20 48.79
N TRP A 174 17.53 18.34 49.08
CA TRP A 174 17.29 19.12 50.30
C TRP A 174 16.60 20.44 49.96
N VAL A 175 15.57 20.79 50.72
CA VAL A 175 14.92 22.11 50.65
C VAL A 175 15.25 22.87 51.93
N MET A 176 16.10 23.90 51.81
CA MET A 176 16.57 24.68 52.95
C MET A 176 15.45 25.54 53.55
N PRO A 177 15.61 26.01 54.81
CA PRO A 177 14.66 26.93 55.44
C PRO A 177 14.37 28.17 54.60
N GLY A 178 13.09 28.49 54.40
CA GLY A 178 12.64 29.65 53.61
C GLY A 178 12.79 29.50 52.10
N GLU A 179 13.27 28.36 51.60
CA GLU A 179 13.46 28.13 50.17
C GLU A 179 12.31 27.39 49.50
N THR A 180 12.24 27.54 48.18
CA THR A 180 11.37 26.80 47.28
C THR A 180 12.22 26.07 46.25
N GLN A 181 11.98 24.77 46.08
CA GLN A 181 12.70 23.95 45.13
C GLN A 181 11.73 23.14 44.26
N THR A 182 12.02 23.10 42.96
CA THR A 182 11.30 22.26 42.00
C THR A 182 12.16 21.08 41.61
N PHE A 183 11.60 19.88 41.65
CA PHE A 183 12.25 18.67 41.15
C PHE A 183 11.35 17.94 40.16
N SER A 184 11.99 17.19 39.27
CA SER A 184 11.31 16.43 38.22
C SER A 184 11.31 14.95 38.59
N VAL A 185 10.12 14.38 38.72
CA VAL A 185 9.90 12.94 38.79
C VAL A 185 9.78 12.42 37.37
N THR A 186 10.82 11.76 36.90
CA THR A 186 10.81 11.01 35.63
C THR A 186 10.74 9.51 35.92
N PRO A 187 10.12 8.71 35.05
CA PRO A 187 10.01 7.27 35.26
C PRO A 187 11.39 6.61 35.30
N SER A 188 11.84 6.22 36.49
CA SER A 188 13.02 5.37 36.68
C SER A 188 12.65 3.89 36.50
N PHE A 189 11.44 3.53 36.93
CA PHE A 189 10.80 2.22 36.79
C PHE A 189 9.29 2.44 36.62
N GLY A 190 8.68 1.63 35.75
CA GLY A 190 7.26 1.76 35.39
C GLY A 190 6.99 2.81 34.31
N GLU A 191 5.81 2.72 33.70
CA GLU A 191 5.27 3.70 32.75
C GLU A 191 3.81 3.94 33.12
N VAL A 192 3.39 5.20 33.13
CA VAL A 192 1.98 5.55 33.29
C VAL A 192 1.43 5.88 31.90
N SER A 193 0.69 4.94 31.33
CA SER A 193 0.03 5.10 30.02
C SER A 193 -1.49 5.01 30.18
N ILE A 194 -2.21 5.87 29.49
CA ILE A 194 -3.67 5.97 29.55
C ILE A 194 -4.27 5.27 28.33
N ASP A 195 -5.23 4.39 28.53
CA ASP A 195 -5.82 3.55 27.48
C ASP A 195 -7.30 3.84 27.19
N SER A 196 -7.91 4.72 27.97
CA SER A 196 -9.35 5.01 27.90
C SER A 196 -9.62 6.48 28.19
N ALA A 197 -10.58 7.04 27.45
CA ALA A 197 -10.89 8.46 27.48
C ALA A 197 -11.46 8.91 28.83
N GLY A 198 -11.42 10.22 29.06
CA GLY A 198 -11.96 10.88 30.23
C GLY A 198 -10.92 11.55 31.12
N GLU A 199 -11.37 12.08 32.25
CA GLU A 199 -10.53 12.76 33.22
C GLU A 199 -9.66 11.74 33.98
N VAL A 200 -8.35 11.97 33.95
CA VAL A 200 -7.35 11.24 34.74
C VAL A 200 -6.90 12.15 35.86
N ARG A 201 -7.06 11.66 37.09
CA ARG A 201 -6.53 12.30 38.30
C ARG A 201 -5.27 11.56 38.71
N GLY A 202 -4.17 12.29 38.80
CA GLY A 202 -2.91 11.79 39.31
C GLY A 202 -2.59 12.39 40.68
N ALA A 203 -1.84 11.65 41.47
CA ALA A 203 -1.30 12.08 42.74
C ALA A 203 0.22 11.91 42.73
N VAL A 204 0.90 12.77 43.47
CA VAL A 204 2.31 12.60 43.81
C VAL A 204 2.43 12.60 45.33
N THR A 205 3.12 11.60 45.87
CA THR A 205 3.48 11.50 47.28
C THR A 205 4.99 11.59 47.40
N LEU A 206 5.47 12.49 48.25
CA LEU A 206 6.88 12.69 48.53
C LEU A 206 7.15 12.22 49.95
N SER A 207 8.06 11.27 50.12
CA SER A 207 8.54 10.91 51.45
C SER A 207 9.68 11.83 51.83
N THR A 208 9.52 12.48 52.99
CA THR A 208 10.51 13.39 53.52
C THR A 208 11.07 12.93 54.86
N SER A 209 12.13 13.59 55.34
CA SER A 209 12.69 13.34 56.66
C SER A 209 11.76 13.70 57.83
N ALA A 210 10.69 14.47 57.58
CA ALA A 210 9.73 14.88 58.61
C ALA A 210 8.38 14.16 58.45
N ASP A 211 7.69 14.40 57.33
CA ASP A 211 6.35 13.86 57.03
C ASP A 211 6.19 13.60 55.52
N ASP A 212 5.20 12.80 55.12
CA ASP A 212 4.85 12.65 53.70
C ASP A 212 4.11 13.90 53.20
N LEU A 213 4.53 14.42 52.05
CA LEU A 213 3.84 15.51 51.35
C LEU A 213 3.06 14.94 50.18
N SER A 214 1.94 15.58 49.82
CA SER A 214 1.16 15.17 48.64
C SER A 214 0.77 16.34 47.75
N GLY A 215 0.73 16.08 46.46
CA GLY A 215 0.20 16.98 45.43
C GLY A 215 -0.65 16.21 44.44
N SER A 216 -1.40 16.91 43.60
CA SER A 216 -2.24 16.28 42.58
C SER A 216 -2.21 17.04 41.26
N PHE A 217 -2.51 16.32 40.19
CA PHE A 217 -2.67 16.88 38.86
C PHE A 217 -3.86 16.22 38.16
N THR A 218 -4.40 16.90 37.16
CA THR A 218 -5.50 16.36 36.35
C THR A 218 -5.22 16.59 34.88
N LYS A 219 -5.62 15.64 34.04
CA LYS A 219 -5.62 15.77 32.57
C LYS A 219 -6.83 15.01 32.02
N THR A 220 -7.55 15.63 31.09
CA THR A 220 -8.59 14.95 30.32
C THR A 220 -7.98 14.41 29.04
N PHE A 221 -8.29 13.16 28.71
CA PHE A 221 -7.90 12.52 27.45
C PHE A 221 -9.15 12.34 26.60
N GLU A 222 -9.13 12.86 25.39
CA GLU A 222 -10.15 12.54 24.39
C GLU A 222 -9.95 11.12 23.85
N GLY A 223 -10.97 10.57 23.19
CA GLY A 223 -10.84 9.27 22.53
C GLY A 223 -9.82 9.34 21.38
N PRO A 224 -9.50 8.20 20.75
CA PRO A 224 -8.85 8.24 19.45
C PRO A 224 -9.75 8.99 18.46
N ASP A 225 -9.15 9.83 17.62
CA ASP A 225 -9.83 10.60 16.58
C ASP A 225 -9.10 10.39 15.26
N LEU A 226 -9.72 9.63 14.35
CA LEU A 226 -9.08 9.19 13.12
C LEU A 226 -9.54 10.06 11.96
N ALA A 227 -8.57 10.62 11.23
CA ALA A 227 -8.80 11.39 10.02
C ALA A 227 -8.08 10.72 8.84
N ILE A 228 -8.79 10.54 7.74
CA ILE A 228 -8.14 10.22 6.46
C ILE A 228 -7.57 11.53 5.92
N THR A 229 -6.26 11.54 5.70
CA THR A 229 -5.52 12.73 5.24
C THR A 229 -5.21 12.66 3.75
N ASN A 230 -5.16 11.46 3.19
CA ASN A 230 -4.87 11.23 1.78
C ASN A 230 -5.47 9.91 1.29
N VAL A 231 -5.91 9.89 0.03
CA VAL A 231 -6.36 8.70 -0.69
C VAL A 231 -5.74 8.74 -2.09
N GLU A 232 -4.89 7.77 -2.39
CA GLU A 232 -4.21 7.61 -3.68
C GLU A 232 -4.70 6.31 -4.35
N PRO A 233 -5.76 6.38 -5.16
CA PRO A 233 -6.23 5.22 -5.91
C PRO A 233 -5.31 4.91 -7.09
N VAL A 234 -5.13 3.62 -7.38
CA VAL A 234 -4.37 3.12 -8.53
C VAL A 234 -5.34 2.41 -9.47
N TRP A 235 -5.53 2.99 -10.65
CA TRP A 235 -6.44 2.52 -11.68
C TRP A 235 -5.67 1.84 -12.81
N ASP A 236 -6.25 0.79 -13.38
CA ASP A 236 -5.88 0.21 -14.66
C ASP A 236 -7.14 0.20 -15.54
N GLY A 237 -7.18 1.08 -16.55
CA GLY A 237 -8.42 1.45 -17.24
C GLY A 237 -9.47 1.98 -16.25
N GLY A 238 -10.68 1.40 -16.30
CA GLY A 238 -11.78 1.72 -15.37
C GLY A 238 -11.70 1.03 -14.02
N SER A 239 -10.76 0.11 -13.82
CA SER A 239 -10.77 -0.83 -12.70
C SER A 239 -9.82 -0.41 -11.61
N LEU A 240 -10.30 -0.39 -10.37
CA LEU A 240 -9.48 -0.06 -9.21
C LEU A 240 -8.64 -1.27 -8.84
N GLN A 241 -7.33 -1.18 -8.98
CA GLN A 241 -6.41 -2.27 -8.62
C GLN A 241 -6.01 -2.19 -7.15
N SER A 242 -5.74 -1.00 -6.65
CA SER A 242 -5.41 -0.76 -5.24
C SER A 242 -5.67 0.68 -4.83
N ALA A 243 -5.58 0.96 -3.55
CA ALA A 243 -5.58 2.32 -3.03
C ALA A 243 -4.65 2.44 -1.82
N ARG A 244 -3.89 3.53 -1.74
CA ARG A 244 -3.15 3.90 -0.54
C ARG A 244 -3.92 4.92 0.26
N VAL A 245 -4.14 4.65 1.54
CA VAL A 245 -4.92 5.50 2.43
C VAL A 245 -4.05 5.91 3.61
N THR A 246 -3.78 7.20 3.74
CA THR A 246 -3.01 7.73 4.87
C THR A 246 -3.97 8.20 5.95
N VAL A 247 -3.80 7.65 7.16
CA VAL A 247 -4.68 7.88 8.30
C VAL A 247 -3.85 8.50 9.42
N GLU A 248 -4.33 9.61 9.97
CA GLU A 248 -3.75 10.25 11.14
C GLU A 248 -4.65 10.06 12.35
N ASN A 249 -4.06 9.77 13.51
CA ASN A 249 -4.77 9.83 14.78
C ASN A 249 -4.53 11.18 15.46
N GLN A 250 -5.52 12.05 15.41
CA GLN A 250 -5.52 13.40 15.99
C GLN A 250 -5.98 13.40 17.45
N GLY A 251 -6.45 12.26 17.96
CA GLY A 251 -6.89 12.09 19.34
C GLY A 251 -5.76 11.84 20.33
N ASP A 252 -6.12 11.77 21.61
CA ASP A 252 -5.16 11.64 22.71
C ASP A 252 -4.76 10.19 23.00
N LEU A 253 -5.48 9.21 22.45
CA LEU A 253 -5.31 7.78 22.75
C LEU A 253 -5.00 6.96 21.51
N THR A 254 -4.23 5.90 21.66
CA THR A 254 -3.90 4.98 20.57
C THR A 254 -5.16 4.32 20.01
N ALA A 255 -5.35 4.43 18.69
CA ALA A 255 -6.41 3.71 17.98
C ALA A 255 -5.93 2.33 17.53
N LYS A 256 -6.85 1.37 17.42
CA LYS A 256 -6.67 0.18 16.58
C LYS A 256 -7.68 0.24 15.45
N ALA A 257 -7.20 0.32 14.21
CA ALA A 257 -8.04 0.56 13.06
C ALA A 257 -7.61 -0.25 11.84
N TRP A 258 -8.58 -0.54 10.96
CA TRP A 258 -8.34 -1.06 9.62
C TRP A 258 -8.85 -0.04 8.60
N ALA A 259 -8.26 -0.06 7.40
CA ALA A 259 -8.72 0.74 6.27
C ALA A 259 -9.28 -0.16 5.17
N GLY A 260 -10.24 0.35 4.40
CA GLY A 260 -10.83 -0.37 3.27
C GLY A 260 -11.43 0.55 2.23
N ILE A 261 -11.85 -0.04 1.12
CA ILE A 261 -12.59 0.64 0.04
C ILE A 261 -14.01 0.11 0.02
N GLN A 262 -14.99 1.00 -0.07
CA GLN A 262 -16.40 0.65 -0.13
C GLN A 262 -17.14 1.33 -1.29
N LYS A 263 -18.20 0.68 -1.76
CA LYS A 263 -19.19 1.22 -2.70
C LYS A 263 -20.57 1.13 -2.05
N GLY A 264 -21.15 2.28 -1.69
CA GLY A 264 -22.32 2.29 -0.82
C GLY A 264 -21.98 1.68 0.56
N ASP A 265 -22.73 0.66 0.97
CA ASP A 265 -22.52 -0.06 2.24
C ASP A 265 -21.63 -1.32 2.10
N GLU A 266 -21.19 -1.66 0.88
CA GLU A 266 -20.39 -2.86 0.62
C GLU A 266 -18.88 -2.54 0.69
N VAL A 267 -18.16 -3.25 1.58
CA VAL A 267 -16.70 -3.18 1.66
C VAL A 267 -16.09 -4.14 0.63
N LEU A 268 -15.44 -3.59 -0.38
CA LEU A 268 -14.85 -4.31 -1.50
C LEU A 268 -13.50 -4.95 -1.13
N ALA A 269 -12.68 -4.22 -0.37
CA ALA A 269 -11.40 -4.69 0.14
C ALA A 269 -11.05 -4.00 1.46
N SER A 270 -10.26 -4.66 2.31
CA SER A 270 -9.83 -4.11 3.61
C SER A 270 -8.48 -4.67 4.05
N THR A 271 -7.81 -3.93 4.95
CA THR A 271 -6.57 -4.35 5.59
C THR A 271 -6.82 -5.02 6.95
N TYR A 272 -5.74 -5.46 7.59
CA TYR A 272 -5.77 -5.84 9.01
C TYR A 272 -5.81 -4.61 9.92
N ASN A 273 -6.11 -4.84 11.20
CA ASN A 273 -6.02 -3.83 12.23
C ASN A 273 -4.56 -3.46 12.52
N GLU A 274 -4.26 -2.17 12.52
CA GLU A 274 -2.98 -1.60 12.92
C GLU A 274 -3.18 -0.59 14.05
N SER A 275 -2.14 -0.38 14.87
CA SER A 275 -2.20 0.57 15.97
C SER A 275 -1.65 1.92 15.54
N ILE A 276 -2.43 2.98 15.74
CA ILE A 276 -2.04 4.36 15.39
C ILE A 276 -1.94 5.16 16.68
N SER A 277 -0.72 5.47 17.10
CA SER A 277 -0.48 6.28 18.30
C SER A 277 -0.93 7.73 18.10
N PRO A 278 -1.20 8.48 19.19
CA PRO A 278 -1.55 9.91 19.12
C PRO A 278 -0.53 10.72 18.32
N GLY A 279 -1.02 11.54 17.38
CA GLY A 279 -0.20 12.38 16.50
C GLY A 279 0.66 11.62 15.49
N GLN A 280 0.40 10.34 15.25
CA GLN A 280 1.07 9.55 14.21
C GLN A 280 0.16 9.35 13.00
N SER A 281 0.78 9.16 11.84
CA SER A 281 0.13 8.74 10.62
C SER A 281 0.58 7.33 10.22
N VAL A 282 -0.35 6.53 9.71
CA VAL A 282 -0.11 5.21 9.13
C VAL A 282 -0.65 5.20 7.71
N GLU A 283 0.11 4.59 6.79
CA GLU A 283 -0.32 4.37 5.42
C GLU A 283 -0.80 2.92 5.27
N TYR A 284 -2.03 2.75 4.80
CA TYR A 284 -2.62 1.46 4.47
C TYR A 284 -2.57 1.25 2.96
N GLU A 285 -2.01 0.12 2.54
CA GLU A 285 -2.13 -0.35 1.15
C GLU A 285 -3.29 -1.34 1.06
N ILE A 286 -4.36 -0.94 0.37
CA ILE A 286 -5.57 -1.74 0.21
C ILE A 286 -5.52 -2.41 -1.16
N THR A 287 -5.38 -3.73 -1.15
CA THR A 287 -5.36 -4.59 -2.34
C THR A 287 -6.36 -5.74 -2.16
N HIS A 288 -6.89 -6.27 -3.27
CA HIS A 288 -7.70 -7.50 -3.23
C HIS A 288 -6.87 -8.71 -3.67
N TYR A 289 -7.17 -9.90 -3.15
CA TYR A 289 -6.38 -11.11 -3.44
C TYR A 289 -6.44 -11.53 -4.91
N SER A 290 -7.49 -11.15 -5.63
CA SER A 290 -7.67 -11.41 -7.07
C SER A 290 -7.00 -10.35 -7.96
N GLY A 291 -6.32 -9.36 -7.39
CA GLY A 291 -5.67 -8.27 -8.11
C GLY A 291 -6.51 -7.00 -8.20
N THR A 292 -7.81 -7.12 -8.46
CA THR A 292 -8.72 -5.99 -8.67
C THR A 292 -9.65 -5.79 -7.47
N VAL A 293 -9.69 -4.58 -6.93
CA VAL A 293 -10.58 -4.15 -5.83
C VAL A 293 -11.98 -3.84 -6.35
N TYR A 294 -12.09 -3.18 -7.50
CA TYR A 294 -13.37 -2.82 -8.10
C TYR A 294 -13.30 -2.84 -9.63
N GLU A 295 -14.26 -3.50 -10.26
CA GLU A 295 -14.43 -3.55 -11.71
C GLU A 295 -15.78 -2.86 -12.04
N PRO A 296 -15.81 -1.80 -12.85
CA PRO A 296 -17.06 -1.14 -13.21
C PRO A 296 -17.87 -1.98 -14.21
N ASP A 297 -19.17 -2.10 -13.94
CA ASP A 297 -20.16 -2.71 -14.84
C ASP A 297 -20.89 -1.68 -15.72
N THR A 298 -20.65 -0.40 -15.46
CA THR A 298 -21.34 0.73 -16.07
C THR A 298 -20.39 1.89 -16.31
N SER A 299 -20.63 2.63 -17.38
CA SER A 299 -19.86 3.83 -17.71
C SER A 299 -20.41 5.07 -17.02
N GLY A 300 -19.57 6.07 -16.83
CA GLY A 300 -19.92 7.32 -16.18
C GLY A 300 -18.97 7.64 -15.02
N GLU A 301 -19.35 8.60 -14.20
CA GLU A 301 -18.61 8.87 -12.96
C GLU A 301 -18.95 7.79 -11.93
N ILE A 302 -17.96 7.04 -11.49
CA ILE A 302 -18.08 6.13 -10.35
C ILE A 302 -17.61 6.85 -9.09
N GLN A 303 -18.32 6.60 -7.98
CA GLN A 303 -17.99 7.13 -6.67
C GLN A 303 -17.68 5.98 -5.71
N LEU A 304 -16.50 6.01 -5.11
CA LEU A 304 -16.03 5.07 -4.10
C LEU A 304 -15.66 5.84 -2.83
N GLN A 305 -15.57 5.13 -1.72
CA GLN A 305 -15.15 5.72 -0.45
C GLN A 305 -14.02 4.90 0.17
N ALA A 306 -12.96 5.57 0.60
CA ALA A 306 -12.06 5.00 1.58
C ALA A 306 -12.74 5.10 2.95
N ILE A 307 -12.72 4.00 3.70
CA ILE A 307 -13.23 3.93 5.07
C ILE A 307 -12.10 3.51 6.00
N VAL A 308 -12.03 4.17 7.16
CA VAL A 308 -11.19 3.75 8.28
C VAL A 308 -12.09 3.50 9.45
N ASN A 309 -12.00 2.30 10.03
CA ASN A 309 -12.90 1.88 11.09
C ASN A 309 -12.12 1.38 12.31
N SER A 310 -12.59 1.78 13.48
CA SER A 310 -12.01 1.48 14.79
C SER A 310 -13.13 1.25 15.82
N PRO A 311 -12.84 0.65 16.99
CA PRO A 311 -13.84 0.52 18.06
C PRO A 311 -14.42 1.85 18.55
N SER A 312 -13.71 2.97 18.35
CA SER A 312 -14.16 4.33 18.70
C SER A 312 -15.06 4.97 17.65
N GLY A 313 -15.14 4.42 16.44
CA GLY A 313 -15.93 4.98 15.34
C GLY A 313 -15.25 4.78 13.98
N PHE A 314 -15.81 5.40 12.95
CA PHE A 314 -15.29 5.34 11.59
C PHE A 314 -15.25 6.73 10.95
N THR A 315 -14.39 6.88 9.96
CA THR A 315 -14.29 8.05 9.09
C THR A 315 -14.26 7.59 7.63
N THR A 316 -14.77 8.41 6.72
CA THR A 316 -14.79 8.11 5.29
C THR A 316 -14.29 9.28 4.46
N GLN A 317 -13.71 8.99 3.31
CA GLN A 317 -13.32 9.98 2.31
C GLN A 317 -13.71 9.47 0.92
N GLU A 318 -14.48 10.26 0.19
CA GLU A 318 -14.92 9.92 -1.15
C GLU A 318 -13.85 10.24 -2.19
N PHE A 319 -13.79 9.43 -3.23
CA PHE A 319 -13.02 9.69 -4.44
C PHE A 319 -13.79 9.17 -5.66
N THR A 320 -13.58 9.80 -6.81
CA THR A 320 -14.29 9.47 -8.05
C THR A 320 -13.34 9.12 -9.18
N GLN A 321 -13.84 8.38 -10.16
CA GLN A 321 -13.16 8.08 -11.41
C GLN A 321 -14.17 8.17 -12.55
N GLN A 322 -13.75 8.72 -13.68
CA GLN A 322 -14.55 8.70 -14.89
C GLN A 322 -14.26 7.40 -15.65
N VAL A 323 -15.31 6.63 -15.94
CA VAL A 323 -15.25 5.36 -16.68
C VAL A 323 -15.85 5.57 -18.06
N ALA A 324 -15.07 5.35 -19.10
CA ALA A 324 -15.51 5.42 -20.49
C ALA A 324 -16.43 4.25 -20.86
N SER A 325 -17.48 4.54 -21.63
CA SER A 325 -18.32 3.49 -22.22
C SER A 325 -17.51 2.61 -23.16
N ALA A 326 -17.89 1.33 -23.26
CA ALA A 326 -17.31 0.43 -24.23
C ALA A 326 -17.36 1.03 -25.65
N SER A 327 -16.27 0.84 -26.40
CA SER A 327 -16.10 1.39 -27.74
C SER A 327 -15.34 0.37 -28.57
N LEU A 328 -16.08 -0.41 -29.37
CA LEU A 328 -15.51 -1.46 -30.20
C LEU A 328 -14.89 -0.88 -31.46
N ASN A 329 -13.71 -1.39 -31.85
CA ASN A 329 -13.08 -1.13 -33.13
C ASN A 329 -12.60 -2.44 -33.76
N ILE A 330 -12.63 -2.50 -35.09
CA ILE A 330 -12.02 -3.61 -35.85
C ILE A 330 -10.62 -3.16 -36.25
N ASP A 331 -9.60 -3.70 -35.61
CA ASP A 331 -8.20 -3.34 -35.87
C ASP A 331 -7.69 -4.01 -37.16
N SER A 332 -8.17 -5.22 -37.43
CA SER A 332 -7.80 -5.98 -38.63
C SER A 332 -8.94 -6.90 -39.07
N PHE A 333 -9.03 -7.16 -40.37
CA PHE A 333 -9.98 -8.09 -40.96
C PHE A 333 -9.40 -8.74 -42.21
N THR A 334 -9.28 -10.07 -42.18
CA THR A 334 -8.67 -10.86 -43.25
C THR A 334 -9.56 -12.06 -43.59
N PRO A 335 -10.33 -12.02 -44.69
CA PRO A 335 -11.01 -13.21 -45.20
C PRO A 335 -9.99 -14.20 -45.80
N VAL A 336 -10.16 -15.48 -45.51
CA VAL A 336 -9.30 -16.57 -45.96
C VAL A 336 -10.02 -17.37 -47.03
N TRP A 337 -9.45 -17.36 -48.23
CA TRP A 337 -10.01 -18.05 -49.39
C TRP A 337 -9.11 -19.20 -49.83
N GLU A 338 -9.68 -20.37 -50.05
CA GLU A 338 -9.04 -21.54 -50.63
C GLU A 338 -9.85 -21.99 -51.83
N ASN A 339 -9.26 -22.05 -53.02
CA ASN A 339 -9.94 -22.58 -54.22
C ASN A 339 -11.32 -21.95 -54.49
N GLY A 340 -11.43 -20.62 -54.36
CA GLY A 340 -12.70 -19.90 -54.58
C GLY A 340 -13.72 -20.05 -53.44
N GLN A 341 -13.35 -20.73 -52.36
CA GLN A 341 -14.18 -20.94 -51.19
C GLN A 341 -13.68 -20.06 -50.04
N LEU A 342 -14.57 -19.27 -49.45
CA LEU A 342 -14.30 -18.56 -48.21
C LEU A 342 -14.36 -19.58 -47.08
N VAL A 343 -13.21 -19.99 -46.56
CA VAL A 343 -13.12 -21.05 -45.54
C VAL A 343 -13.16 -20.49 -44.12
N SER A 344 -12.57 -19.32 -43.91
CA SER A 344 -12.60 -18.63 -42.62
C SER A 344 -12.44 -17.12 -42.78
N ALA A 345 -12.68 -16.40 -41.69
CA ALA A 345 -12.38 -14.98 -41.60
C ALA A 345 -11.75 -14.69 -40.23
N THR A 346 -10.53 -14.16 -40.23
CA THR A 346 -9.83 -13.75 -39.02
C THR A 346 -9.94 -12.24 -38.85
N PHE A 347 -10.20 -11.79 -37.62
CA PHE A 347 -10.30 -10.37 -37.31
C PHE A 347 -9.83 -10.07 -35.90
N THR A 348 -9.31 -8.86 -35.70
CA THR A 348 -8.89 -8.37 -34.39
C THR A 348 -9.83 -7.26 -33.95
N VAL A 349 -10.35 -7.36 -32.73
CA VAL A 349 -11.25 -6.37 -32.14
C VAL A 349 -10.59 -5.76 -30.92
N SER A 350 -10.65 -4.43 -30.80
CA SER A 350 -10.29 -3.71 -29.58
C SER A 350 -11.52 -3.07 -28.95
N ASN A 351 -11.54 -3.02 -27.62
CA ASN A 351 -12.48 -2.19 -26.85
C ASN A 351 -11.70 -1.04 -26.22
N GLU A 352 -11.79 0.15 -26.80
CA GLU A 352 -11.10 1.35 -26.29
C GLU A 352 -11.78 1.96 -25.05
N GLY A 353 -12.94 1.42 -24.65
CA GLY A 353 -13.65 1.83 -23.45
C GLY A 353 -13.13 1.14 -22.18
N ASP A 354 -13.62 1.60 -21.03
CA ASP A 354 -13.19 1.09 -19.72
C ASP A 354 -14.10 -0.04 -19.19
N VAL A 355 -15.25 -0.26 -19.82
CA VAL A 355 -16.23 -1.29 -19.41
C VAL A 355 -16.23 -2.42 -20.43
N ALA A 356 -16.36 -3.65 -19.94
CA ALA A 356 -16.57 -4.81 -20.80
C ALA A 356 -17.85 -4.67 -21.64
N THR A 357 -17.86 -5.22 -22.85
CA THR A 357 -19.06 -5.28 -23.68
C THR A 357 -19.22 -6.63 -24.33
N ASP A 358 -20.48 -7.04 -24.46
CA ASP A 358 -20.85 -8.15 -25.33
C ASP A 358 -21.09 -7.63 -26.75
N PHE A 359 -20.74 -8.43 -27.75
CA PHE A 359 -20.99 -8.12 -29.15
C PHE A 359 -21.30 -9.37 -29.97
N SER A 360 -22.06 -9.18 -31.06
CA SER A 360 -22.30 -10.18 -32.09
C SER A 360 -21.53 -9.84 -33.36
N VAL A 361 -21.28 -10.87 -34.17
CA VAL A 361 -20.46 -10.78 -35.38
C VAL A 361 -21.26 -11.30 -36.57
N SER A 362 -21.55 -10.46 -37.57
CA SER A 362 -22.17 -10.89 -38.83
C SER A 362 -21.17 -10.81 -39.97
N LEU A 363 -21.12 -11.85 -40.79
CA LEU A 363 -20.28 -11.91 -41.99
C LEU A 363 -21.17 -11.97 -43.23
N MET A 364 -20.92 -11.06 -44.18
CA MET A 364 -21.66 -10.95 -45.43
C MET A 364 -20.72 -11.04 -46.62
N VAL A 365 -21.13 -11.70 -47.70
CA VAL A 365 -20.44 -11.69 -49.00
C VAL A 365 -21.41 -11.11 -50.03
N ASN A 366 -21.00 -10.05 -50.72
CA ASN A 366 -21.84 -9.31 -51.69
C ASN A 366 -23.23 -8.90 -51.16
N GLY A 367 -23.33 -8.64 -49.84
CA GLY A 367 -24.58 -8.29 -49.17
C GLY A 367 -25.47 -9.48 -48.80
N GLN A 368 -25.07 -10.71 -49.11
CA GLN A 368 -25.69 -11.92 -48.58
C GLN A 368 -25.03 -12.30 -47.26
N GLU A 369 -25.82 -12.49 -46.21
CA GLU A 369 -25.30 -12.99 -44.93
C GLU A 369 -24.93 -14.48 -45.06
N VAL A 370 -23.68 -14.79 -44.71
CA VAL A 370 -23.10 -16.15 -44.82
C VAL A 370 -22.84 -16.78 -43.46
N GLN A 371 -22.74 -15.96 -42.41
CA GLN A 371 -22.66 -16.39 -41.02
C GLN A 371 -23.47 -15.43 -40.15
N GLU A 372 -24.51 -15.95 -39.49
CA GLU A 372 -25.35 -15.17 -38.57
C GLU A 372 -24.64 -14.98 -37.22
N GLY A 373 -24.74 -13.75 -36.68
CA GLY A 373 -24.11 -13.33 -35.43
C GLY A 373 -24.73 -13.88 -34.14
N SER A 374 -25.07 -15.16 -34.12
CA SER A 374 -25.69 -15.80 -32.95
C SER A 374 -24.72 -16.05 -31.78
N THR A 375 -23.40 -15.92 -31.99
CA THR A 375 -22.42 -16.06 -30.91
C THR A 375 -22.11 -14.70 -30.29
N SER A 376 -22.71 -14.41 -29.13
CA SER A 376 -22.28 -13.29 -28.29
C SER A 376 -20.88 -13.56 -27.76
N GLN A 377 -19.92 -12.74 -28.17
CA GLN A 377 -18.58 -12.66 -27.61
C GLN A 377 -18.56 -11.56 -26.55
N SER A 378 -17.63 -11.64 -25.60
CA SER A 378 -17.43 -10.60 -24.58
C SER A 378 -15.99 -10.12 -24.63
N LEU A 379 -15.79 -8.80 -24.63
CA LEU A 379 -14.47 -8.18 -24.66
C LEU A 379 -14.33 -7.19 -23.50
N ALA A 380 -13.32 -7.42 -22.65
CA ALA A 380 -13.03 -6.55 -21.51
C ALA A 380 -12.66 -5.12 -21.96
N GLY A 381 -12.82 -4.13 -21.06
CA GLY A 381 -12.36 -2.76 -21.33
C GLY A 381 -10.84 -2.71 -21.55
N GLY A 382 -10.40 -1.93 -22.52
CA GLY A 382 -8.99 -1.79 -22.91
C GLY A 382 -8.36 -3.04 -23.56
N ALA A 383 -9.12 -4.11 -23.79
CA ALA A 383 -8.60 -5.35 -24.34
C ALA A 383 -8.60 -5.34 -25.89
N THR A 384 -7.69 -6.13 -26.45
CA THR A 384 -7.61 -6.44 -27.89
C THR A 384 -7.53 -7.95 -28.04
N GLU A 385 -8.44 -8.54 -28.81
CA GLU A 385 -8.50 -9.98 -29.04
C GLU A 385 -8.65 -10.31 -30.52
N GLU A 386 -8.08 -11.45 -30.92
CA GLU A 386 -8.22 -12.02 -32.26
C GLU A 386 -9.30 -13.11 -32.24
N TYR A 387 -10.17 -13.08 -33.24
CA TYR A 387 -11.26 -14.01 -33.43
C TYR A 387 -11.18 -14.62 -34.82
N GLU A 388 -11.64 -15.86 -34.94
CA GLU A 388 -11.76 -16.57 -36.21
C GLU A 388 -13.20 -17.06 -36.39
N LEU A 389 -13.80 -16.73 -37.53
CA LEU A 389 -15.06 -17.33 -37.97
C LEU A 389 -14.75 -18.50 -38.88
N THR A 390 -15.26 -19.67 -38.50
CA THR A 390 -15.26 -20.89 -39.32
C THR A 390 -16.67 -21.48 -39.32
N ASP A 391 -17.02 -22.32 -40.29
CA ASP A 391 -18.26 -23.08 -40.22
C ASP A 391 -18.22 -24.03 -39.00
N GLY A 392 -19.14 -23.81 -38.05
CA GLY A 392 -19.18 -24.48 -36.74
C GLY A 392 -19.68 -25.93 -36.76
N THR A 393 -19.76 -26.57 -37.93
CA THR A 393 -20.35 -27.89 -38.09
C THR A 393 -19.32 -29.00 -37.90
N TRP A 394 -19.46 -29.78 -36.82
CA TRP A 394 -18.55 -30.84 -36.40
C TRP A 394 -18.31 -31.88 -37.52
N GLY A 395 -17.15 -31.81 -38.18
CA GLY A 395 -16.55 -32.94 -38.89
C GLY A 395 -16.24 -32.75 -40.39
N THR A 396 -16.69 -31.67 -41.01
CA THR A 396 -16.30 -31.28 -42.38
C THR A 396 -16.26 -29.76 -42.43
N SER A 397 -15.10 -29.16 -42.72
CA SER A 397 -14.96 -27.73 -42.96
C SER A 397 -15.66 -27.37 -44.28
N SER A 398 -16.96 -27.11 -44.23
CA SER A 398 -17.67 -26.53 -45.36
C SER A 398 -17.24 -25.07 -45.54
N ALA A 399 -17.21 -24.62 -46.78
CA ALA A 399 -17.00 -23.22 -47.10
C ALA A 399 -18.13 -22.37 -46.50
N LEU A 400 -17.79 -21.21 -45.93
CA LEU A 400 -18.75 -20.18 -45.56
C LEU A 400 -19.45 -19.62 -46.81
N PHE A 401 -18.73 -19.56 -47.93
CA PHE A 401 -19.22 -19.09 -49.22
C PHE A 401 -18.40 -19.67 -50.35
N THR A 402 -19.01 -19.92 -51.52
CA THR A 402 -18.31 -20.33 -52.75
C THR A 402 -18.57 -19.29 -53.83
N THR A 403 -17.51 -18.80 -54.49
CA THR A 403 -17.62 -17.85 -55.61
C THR A 403 -17.82 -18.58 -56.93
N ASP A 404 -18.56 -17.95 -57.85
CA ASP A 404 -18.67 -18.36 -59.26
C ASP A 404 -17.73 -17.53 -60.17
N GLY A 405 -16.89 -16.67 -59.58
CA GLY A 405 -16.03 -15.70 -60.28
C GLY A 405 -16.49 -14.25 -60.10
N GLY A 406 -15.62 -13.31 -60.49
CA GLY A 406 -15.84 -11.86 -60.35
C GLY A 406 -15.25 -11.27 -59.07
N GLU A 407 -15.62 -10.03 -58.76
CA GLU A 407 -15.20 -9.35 -57.53
C GLU A 407 -16.13 -9.74 -56.37
N GLU A 408 -15.57 -10.41 -55.37
CA GLU A 408 -16.24 -10.79 -54.14
C GLU A 408 -15.88 -9.79 -53.04
N THR A 409 -16.89 -9.14 -52.44
CA THR A 409 -16.70 -8.25 -51.31
C THR A 409 -17.22 -8.89 -50.03
N VAL A 410 -16.31 -9.18 -49.11
CA VAL A 410 -16.62 -9.68 -47.77
C VAL A 410 -16.73 -8.49 -46.82
N LYS A 411 -17.82 -8.41 -46.06
CA LYS A 411 -18.06 -7.41 -45.03
C LYS A 411 -18.23 -8.10 -43.67
N LEU A 412 -17.46 -7.65 -42.69
CA LEU A 412 -17.61 -7.94 -41.28
C LEU A 412 -18.39 -6.81 -40.61
N GLU A 413 -19.36 -7.14 -39.76
CA GLU A 413 -20.10 -6.18 -38.94
C GLU A 413 -20.14 -6.67 -37.49
N LEU A 414 -19.71 -5.81 -36.56
CA LEU A 414 -19.85 -6.05 -35.13
C LEU A 414 -21.00 -5.20 -34.59
N THR A 415 -21.90 -5.83 -33.84
CA THR A 415 -23.00 -5.15 -33.15
C THR A 415 -22.87 -5.39 -31.65
N GLY A 416 -22.72 -4.33 -30.86
CA GLY A 416 -22.55 -4.41 -29.41
C GLY A 416 -23.04 -3.15 -28.71
N ALA A 417 -22.33 -2.69 -27.68
CA ALA A 417 -22.58 -1.38 -27.10
C ALA A 417 -22.17 -0.27 -28.10
N GLY A 418 -23.15 0.52 -28.55
CA GLY A 418 -22.93 1.66 -29.44
C GLY A 418 -23.43 1.44 -30.88
N ASP A 419 -22.89 2.22 -31.81
CA ASP A 419 -23.16 2.08 -33.25
C ASP A 419 -22.38 0.86 -33.81
N PRO A 420 -22.94 0.13 -34.80
CA PRO A 420 -22.24 -0.99 -35.42
C PRO A 420 -20.94 -0.53 -36.09
N VAL A 421 -19.88 -1.33 -35.93
CA VAL A 421 -18.60 -1.12 -36.62
C VAL A 421 -18.42 -2.15 -37.70
N THR A 422 -17.89 -1.73 -38.85
CA THR A 422 -17.79 -2.58 -40.04
C THR A 422 -16.43 -2.51 -40.68
N ALA A 423 -15.95 -3.64 -41.20
CA ALA A 423 -14.77 -3.73 -42.04
C ALA A 423 -15.11 -4.50 -43.31
N SER A 424 -14.42 -4.22 -44.42
CA SER A 424 -14.66 -4.92 -45.68
C SER A 424 -13.35 -5.20 -46.41
N SER A 425 -13.33 -6.29 -47.16
CA SER A 425 -12.21 -6.68 -48.02
C SER A 425 -12.77 -7.28 -49.31
N SER A 426 -12.17 -6.92 -50.45
CA SER A 426 -12.61 -7.38 -51.76
C SER A 426 -11.50 -8.17 -52.46
N ARG A 427 -11.88 -9.22 -53.19
CA ARG A 427 -10.97 -10.04 -53.98
C ARG A 427 -11.61 -10.38 -55.33
N GLU A 428 -10.85 -10.26 -56.40
CA GLU A 428 -11.26 -10.66 -57.74
C GLU A 428 -10.87 -12.12 -58.01
N PHE A 429 -11.79 -12.87 -58.60
CA PHE A 429 -11.66 -14.28 -58.99
C PHE A 429 -11.93 -14.39 -60.50
N THR A 430 -11.11 -15.15 -61.22
CA THR A 430 -11.30 -15.31 -62.68
C THR A 430 -12.48 -16.21 -63.08
N GLY A 431 -13.12 -16.87 -62.11
CA GLY A 431 -14.18 -17.86 -62.37
C GLY A 431 -13.61 -19.23 -62.76
N PRO A 432 -14.46 -20.16 -63.24
CA PRO A 432 -14.02 -21.46 -63.71
C PRO A 432 -13.35 -21.32 -65.08
N ASP A 433 -12.27 -22.07 -65.31
CA ASP A 433 -11.51 -22.06 -66.56
C ASP A 433 -11.06 -23.49 -66.83
N ALA A 434 -11.64 -24.13 -67.83
CA ALA A 434 -11.37 -25.50 -68.20
C ALA A 434 -10.17 -25.54 -69.15
N ARG A 435 -9.30 -26.53 -68.95
CA ARG A 435 -8.17 -26.78 -69.82
C ARG A 435 -8.12 -28.25 -70.20
N LEU A 436 -8.05 -28.53 -71.49
CA LEU A 436 -7.84 -29.89 -71.97
C LEU A 436 -6.37 -30.29 -71.88
N ASN A 437 -6.06 -31.25 -71.01
CA ASN A 437 -4.72 -31.82 -70.86
C ASN A 437 -4.44 -32.92 -71.90
N SER A 438 -5.44 -33.76 -72.16
CA SER A 438 -5.39 -34.78 -73.19
C SER A 438 -6.76 -35.03 -73.80
N VAL A 439 -6.77 -35.38 -75.08
CA VAL A 439 -7.97 -35.71 -75.85
C VAL A 439 -7.66 -36.96 -76.67
N ASP A 440 -8.31 -38.06 -76.33
CA ASP A 440 -8.18 -39.33 -77.05
C ASP A 440 -9.50 -39.67 -77.76
N VAL A 441 -9.42 -39.80 -79.08
CA VAL A 441 -10.57 -40.13 -79.95
C VAL A 441 -10.48 -41.58 -80.43
N THR A 442 -11.62 -42.28 -80.42
CA THR A 442 -11.76 -43.57 -81.09
C THR A 442 -12.88 -43.47 -82.11
N ALA A 443 -12.55 -43.69 -83.38
CA ALA A 443 -13.50 -43.69 -84.47
C ALA A 443 -13.44 -45.00 -85.27
N TYR A 444 -14.54 -45.35 -85.92
CA TYR A 444 -14.62 -46.50 -86.81
C TYR A 444 -15.04 -46.04 -88.20
N GLY A 445 -14.23 -46.40 -89.21
CA GLY A 445 -14.55 -46.13 -90.61
C GLY A 445 -15.86 -46.83 -91.05
N ASN A 446 -16.72 -46.08 -91.74
CA ASN A 446 -17.99 -46.59 -92.24
C ASN A 446 -17.79 -47.32 -93.59
N TYR A 447 -18.24 -48.57 -93.66
CA TYR A 447 -18.06 -49.43 -94.83
C TYR A 447 -18.63 -48.81 -96.11
N ASN A 448 -17.79 -48.63 -97.14
CA ASN A 448 -18.11 -47.97 -98.42
C ASN A 448 -18.50 -46.48 -98.31
N SER A 449 -18.00 -45.76 -97.32
CA SER A 449 -18.14 -44.30 -97.24
C SER A 449 -16.80 -43.62 -96.93
N ASP A 450 -16.70 -42.33 -97.23
CA ASP A 450 -15.55 -41.50 -96.85
C ASP A 450 -15.75 -40.86 -95.46
N THR A 451 -16.45 -41.55 -94.56
CA THR A 451 -16.78 -41.08 -93.20
C THR A 451 -16.39 -42.12 -92.15
N SER A 452 -16.16 -41.65 -90.93
CA SER A 452 -15.96 -42.45 -89.73
C SER A 452 -16.97 -42.00 -88.67
N ASP A 453 -17.51 -42.95 -87.92
CA ASP A 453 -18.30 -42.65 -86.73
C ASP A 453 -17.35 -42.52 -85.54
N LEU A 454 -17.29 -41.33 -84.94
CA LEU A 454 -16.61 -41.11 -83.68
C LEU A 454 -17.40 -41.87 -82.61
N SER A 455 -16.79 -42.87 -81.99
CA SER A 455 -17.46 -43.84 -81.12
C SER A 455 -17.20 -43.64 -79.63
N SER A 456 -16.04 -43.06 -79.28
CA SER A 456 -15.72 -42.65 -77.92
C SER A 456 -14.74 -41.48 -77.93
N LEU A 457 -14.86 -40.62 -76.93
CA LEU A 457 -14.01 -39.48 -76.67
C LEU A 457 -13.61 -39.53 -75.20
N THR A 458 -12.32 -39.61 -74.91
CA THR A 458 -11.79 -39.51 -73.54
C THR A 458 -11.12 -38.15 -73.37
N LEU A 459 -11.59 -37.38 -72.39
CA LEU A 459 -11.08 -36.04 -72.10
C LEU A 459 -10.41 -36.05 -70.73
N GLU A 460 -9.22 -35.48 -70.62
CA GLU A 460 -8.65 -35.10 -69.32
C GLU A 460 -8.79 -33.59 -69.15
N VAL A 461 -9.74 -33.19 -68.32
CA VAL A 461 -10.10 -31.79 -68.08
C VAL A 461 -9.45 -31.34 -66.78
N GLN A 462 -8.71 -30.25 -66.82
CA GLN A 462 -8.19 -29.57 -65.62
C GLN A 462 -8.93 -28.26 -65.44
N ASN A 463 -9.29 -27.92 -64.20
CA ASN A 463 -9.74 -26.58 -63.88
C ASN A 463 -8.52 -25.71 -63.56
N THR A 464 -8.20 -24.74 -64.40
CA THR A 464 -7.16 -23.72 -64.19
C THR A 464 -7.70 -22.42 -63.58
N GLY A 465 -9.02 -22.34 -63.38
CA GLY A 465 -9.71 -21.21 -62.78
C GLY A 465 -9.62 -21.17 -61.26
N ASP A 466 -10.18 -20.11 -60.69
CA ASP A 466 -10.15 -19.87 -59.24
C ASP A 466 -11.44 -20.34 -58.52
N SER A 467 -12.47 -20.78 -59.25
CA SER A 467 -13.70 -21.36 -58.70
C SER A 467 -13.95 -22.76 -59.25
N VAL A 468 -14.84 -23.53 -58.62
CA VAL A 468 -15.16 -24.91 -59.03
C VAL A 468 -15.77 -24.90 -60.44
N LEU A 469 -15.23 -25.75 -61.31
CA LEU A 469 -15.79 -25.99 -62.64
C LEU A 469 -16.89 -27.05 -62.51
N VAL A 470 -18.14 -26.63 -62.71
CA VAL A 470 -19.32 -27.50 -62.67
C VAL A 470 -19.91 -27.61 -64.07
N TYR A 471 -20.20 -28.83 -64.53
CA TYR A 471 -20.93 -29.08 -65.78
C TYR A 471 -21.77 -30.35 -65.70
N ASP A 472 -22.97 -30.32 -66.27
CA ASP A 472 -23.89 -31.45 -66.37
C ASP A 472 -23.88 -32.09 -67.76
N SER A 473 -23.28 -31.40 -68.73
CA SER A 473 -23.25 -31.81 -70.12
C SER A 473 -22.02 -31.26 -70.84
N VAL A 474 -21.61 -31.99 -71.87
CA VAL A 474 -20.50 -31.61 -72.74
C VAL A 474 -21.01 -31.60 -74.18
N GLU A 475 -20.94 -30.45 -74.82
CA GLU A 475 -21.14 -30.34 -76.27
C GLU A 475 -19.79 -30.43 -76.97
N TYR A 476 -19.71 -31.25 -78.01
CA TYR A 476 -18.52 -31.40 -78.82
C TYR A 476 -18.88 -31.21 -80.30
N GLU A 477 -18.03 -30.46 -81.02
CA GLU A 477 -18.25 -30.04 -82.39
C GLU A 477 -17.01 -30.29 -83.25
N ILE A 478 -17.19 -30.95 -84.40
CA ILE A 478 -16.18 -31.14 -85.43
C ILE A 478 -16.78 -30.71 -86.78
N ASP A 479 -16.09 -29.83 -87.50
CA ASP A 479 -16.49 -29.34 -88.83
C ASP A 479 -17.94 -28.80 -88.92
N GLY A 480 -18.45 -28.20 -87.84
CA GLY A 480 -19.82 -27.68 -87.78
C GLY A 480 -20.91 -28.72 -87.50
N VAL A 481 -20.53 -29.97 -87.23
CA VAL A 481 -21.42 -31.02 -86.73
C VAL A 481 -21.19 -31.16 -85.23
N SER A 482 -22.22 -30.89 -84.43
CA SER A 482 -22.15 -31.00 -82.98
C SER A 482 -23.10 -32.06 -82.43
N ALA A 483 -22.71 -32.62 -81.28
CA ALA A 483 -23.61 -33.38 -80.43
C ALA A 483 -23.31 -33.06 -78.96
N THR A 484 -24.32 -33.24 -78.12
CA THR A 484 -24.24 -32.95 -76.69
C THR A 484 -24.51 -34.24 -75.94
N GLU A 485 -23.65 -34.53 -74.97
CA GLU A 485 -23.84 -35.65 -74.06
C GLU A 485 -24.12 -35.12 -72.65
N SER A 486 -25.26 -35.52 -72.10
CA SER A 486 -25.59 -35.27 -70.70
C SER A 486 -24.92 -36.31 -69.82
N LEU A 487 -24.28 -35.85 -68.76
CA LEU A 487 -23.69 -36.70 -67.74
C LEU A 487 -24.78 -37.29 -66.85
N SER A 488 -24.45 -38.40 -66.20
CA SER A 488 -25.38 -39.03 -65.25
C SER A 488 -25.51 -38.26 -63.94
N PHE A 489 -24.51 -37.44 -63.62
CA PHE A 489 -24.41 -36.55 -62.47
C PHE A 489 -23.51 -35.38 -62.87
N ASP A 490 -23.68 -34.24 -62.20
CA ASP A 490 -22.83 -33.08 -62.38
C ASP A 490 -21.36 -33.45 -62.13
N ALA A 491 -20.49 -32.99 -63.03
CA ALA A 491 -19.06 -33.06 -62.87
C ALA A 491 -18.60 -31.82 -62.12
N GLU A 492 -17.93 -32.01 -60.99
CA GLU A 492 -17.28 -30.95 -60.23
C GLU A 492 -15.77 -31.16 -60.28
N ILE A 493 -15.02 -30.12 -60.69
CA ILE A 493 -13.56 -30.12 -60.72
C ILE A 493 -13.07 -28.91 -59.90
N ASP A 494 -12.46 -29.18 -58.75
CA ASP A 494 -11.85 -28.14 -57.91
C ASP A 494 -10.73 -27.39 -58.65
N PRO A 495 -10.48 -26.10 -58.34
CA PRO A 495 -9.31 -25.37 -58.82
C PRO A 495 -8.00 -26.16 -58.73
N GLY A 496 -7.31 -26.28 -59.87
CA GLY A 496 -6.06 -27.02 -60.05
C GLY A 496 -6.23 -28.54 -60.21
N ALA A 497 -7.39 -29.12 -59.88
CA ALA A 497 -7.66 -30.54 -60.02
C ALA A 497 -7.94 -30.93 -61.47
N SER A 498 -7.88 -32.23 -61.75
CA SER A 498 -8.21 -32.78 -63.08
C SER A 498 -9.14 -33.97 -62.96
N LYS A 499 -10.00 -34.14 -63.96
CA LYS A 499 -10.95 -35.23 -64.07
C LYS A 499 -10.92 -35.81 -65.47
N THR A 500 -11.02 -37.14 -65.56
CA THR A 500 -11.18 -37.83 -66.84
C THR A 500 -12.65 -38.05 -67.13
N GLU A 501 -13.13 -37.55 -68.26
CA GLU A 501 -14.47 -37.80 -68.78
C GLU A 501 -14.43 -38.81 -69.92
N TYR A 502 -15.42 -39.72 -69.92
CA TYR A 502 -15.60 -40.72 -70.96
C TYR A 502 -16.94 -40.47 -71.64
N LEU A 503 -16.85 -39.98 -72.88
CA LEU A 503 -17.97 -39.58 -73.70
C LEU A 503 -18.15 -40.56 -74.86
N TYR A 504 -19.39 -40.79 -75.28
CA TYR A 504 -19.77 -41.68 -76.38
C TYR A 504 -20.52 -40.89 -77.45
N PRO A 505 -19.77 -40.08 -78.22
CA PRO A 505 -20.36 -39.28 -79.27
C PRO A 505 -21.08 -40.11 -80.32
N ASP A 506 -22.17 -39.58 -80.86
CA ASP A 506 -22.85 -40.11 -82.05
C ASP A 506 -22.65 -39.11 -83.20
N LEU A 507 -21.40 -39.06 -83.70
CA LEU A 507 -20.98 -38.12 -84.73
C LEU A 507 -20.32 -38.84 -85.90
N THR A 508 -20.87 -38.65 -87.10
CA THR A 508 -20.26 -39.08 -88.36
C THR A 508 -19.44 -37.93 -88.95
N VAL A 509 -18.14 -38.13 -89.09
CA VAL A 509 -17.15 -37.12 -89.50
C VAL A 509 -16.25 -37.68 -90.60
N THR A 510 -15.56 -36.84 -91.36
CA THR A 510 -14.58 -37.33 -92.36
C THR A 510 -13.28 -37.77 -91.67
N PRO A 511 -12.51 -38.74 -92.21
CA PRO A 511 -11.16 -39.02 -91.74
C PRO A 511 -10.20 -37.85 -92.03
N GLY A 512 -9.29 -37.55 -91.11
CA GLY A 512 -8.34 -36.44 -91.26
C GLY A 512 -7.95 -35.77 -89.95
N ASP A 513 -7.24 -34.65 -90.07
CA ASP A 513 -6.95 -33.76 -88.95
C ASP A 513 -8.07 -32.74 -88.81
N HIS A 514 -8.64 -32.63 -87.61
CA HIS A 514 -9.79 -31.79 -87.30
C HIS A 514 -9.54 -30.94 -86.06
N GLU A 515 -10.26 -29.83 -85.96
CA GLU A 515 -10.39 -29.07 -84.72
C GLU A 515 -11.67 -29.53 -84.02
N LEU A 516 -11.51 -30.06 -82.81
CA LEU A 516 -12.59 -30.42 -81.92
C LEU A 516 -12.82 -29.25 -80.97
N THR A 517 -14.01 -28.64 -81.03
CA THR A 517 -14.47 -27.67 -80.03
C THR A 517 -15.27 -28.39 -78.96
N ILE A 518 -14.98 -28.13 -77.69
CA ILE A 518 -15.63 -28.72 -76.52
C ILE A 518 -16.21 -27.59 -75.68
N LYS A 519 -17.51 -27.63 -75.40
CA LYS A 519 -18.19 -26.69 -74.52
C LYS A 519 -18.66 -27.42 -73.28
N PHE A 520 -18.24 -26.95 -72.12
CA PHE A 520 -18.73 -27.42 -70.83
C PHE A 520 -19.99 -26.64 -70.47
N ILE A 521 -21.09 -27.36 -70.22
CA ILE A 521 -22.42 -26.78 -70.04
C ILE A 521 -22.97 -27.18 -68.68
N HIS A 522 -23.53 -26.21 -67.95
CA HIS A 522 -24.25 -26.44 -66.70
C HIS A 522 -25.59 -25.71 -66.75
N ASP A 523 -26.70 -26.40 -66.47
CA ASP A 523 -28.06 -25.86 -66.49
C ASP A 523 -28.41 -25.13 -67.82
N GLY A 524 -27.77 -25.55 -68.91
CA GLY A 524 -27.96 -24.99 -70.25
C GLY A 524 -27.14 -23.73 -70.57
N GLU A 525 -26.29 -23.28 -69.66
CA GLU A 525 -25.31 -22.21 -69.90
C GLU A 525 -23.93 -22.79 -70.22
N VAL A 526 -23.25 -22.23 -71.23
CA VAL A 526 -21.86 -22.60 -71.54
C VAL A 526 -20.96 -21.95 -70.50
N ILE A 527 -20.39 -22.76 -69.64
CA ILE A 527 -19.49 -22.33 -68.56
C ILE A 527 -18.10 -22.07 -69.11
N ASP A 528 -17.62 -22.92 -70.02
CA ASP A 528 -16.36 -22.69 -70.71
C ASP A 528 -16.29 -23.40 -72.08
N THR A 529 -15.35 -22.99 -72.93
CA THR A 529 -15.13 -23.54 -74.28
C THR A 529 -13.65 -23.74 -74.57
N GLU A 530 -13.29 -24.98 -74.86
CA GLU A 530 -11.93 -25.38 -75.22
C GLU A 530 -11.86 -25.95 -76.63
N THR A 531 -10.66 -25.90 -77.24
CA THR A 531 -10.41 -26.48 -78.56
C THR A 531 -9.20 -27.39 -78.55
N ALA A 532 -9.29 -28.54 -79.22
CA ALA A 532 -8.18 -29.49 -79.36
C ALA A 532 -8.05 -29.97 -80.80
N SER A 533 -6.81 -30.18 -81.27
CA SER A 533 -6.55 -30.84 -82.55
C SER A 533 -6.64 -32.35 -82.38
N VAL A 534 -7.46 -33.01 -83.20
CA VAL A 534 -7.64 -34.47 -83.18
C VAL A 534 -7.43 -35.05 -84.58
N THR A 535 -6.89 -36.26 -84.66
CA THR A 535 -6.74 -37.00 -85.93
C THR A 535 -7.66 -38.21 -85.91
N ILE A 536 -8.58 -38.27 -86.88
CA ILE A 536 -9.55 -39.36 -87.03
C ILE A 536 -9.04 -40.33 -88.09
N SER A 537 -8.76 -41.57 -87.68
CA SER A 537 -8.39 -42.65 -88.59
C SER A 537 -9.63 -43.21 -89.33
N GLY A 538 -9.45 -43.49 -90.62
CA GLY A 538 -10.44 -44.15 -91.48
C GLY A 538 -10.34 -45.66 -91.50
#